data_AF-A0A8S0Q9K9-F1
#
_entry.id   AF-A0A8S0Q9K9-F1
#
_cell.length_a   1.000
_cell.length_b   1.000
_cell.length_c   1.000
_cell.angle_alpha   90.00
_cell.angle_beta   90.00
_cell.angle_gamma   90.00
#
_symmetry.space_group_name_H-M   'P 1'
#
loop_
_entity.id
_entity.type
_entity.pdbx_description
1 polymer ?
#
loop_
_entity_poly.entity_id
_entity_poly.type
_entity_poly.pdbx_seq_one_letter_code
_entity_poly.pdbx_strand_id
1 'polypeptide(L)'
;MDLSADVRLFSVVDDIFCLFQGHIENIAPLKQQYGLTKTANEVSVVIEAYRTLRDRGPYPANHVVRDINGKFAFILYDNTSKSVFAAVDADGTVPFFWGMDSDNSLVLSDDEVVVKKACGKSFAPFPKGCFFTSSGGLRSFEFPQKELKATPWVDSLGEVCGSIFMVDEHSRKETGMPRVGSASNWSTQF
;
A
#
# COMPACT_ATOMS: atom_id res chain seq x y z
N MET A 1 2.67 -25.91 -9.81
CA MET A 1 3.86 -25.53 -9.03
C MET A 1 4.70 -24.65 -9.93
N ASP A 2 4.52 -23.34 -9.81
CA ASP A 2 5.48 -22.39 -10.33
C ASP A 2 6.21 -21.85 -9.10
N LEU A 3 7.37 -22.44 -8.79
CA LEU A 3 8.29 -21.91 -7.78
C LEU A 3 9.22 -20.90 -8.49
N SER A 4 8.65 -19.82 -9.03
CA SER A 4 9.42 -18.59 -9.12
C SER A 4 9.47 -18.08 -7.68
N ALA A 5 10.63 -18.18 -7.03
CA ALA A 5 10.82 -17.47 -5.77
C ALA A 5 10.59 -15.97 -6.05
N ASP A 6 9.52 -15.40 -5.50
CA ASP A 6 9.22 -13.99 -5.68
C ASP A 6 10.43 -13.16 -5.25
N VAL A 7 10.96 -12.35 -6.18
CA VAL A 7 12.19 -11.60 -5.98
C VAL A 7 11.94 -10.53 -4.92
N ARG A 8 12.73 -10.54 -3.84
CA ARG A 8 12.74 -9.47 -2.85
C ARG A 8 13.81 -8.45 -3.19
N LEU A 9 13.39 -7.20 -3.36
CA LEU A 9 14.24 -6.07 -3.67
C LEU A 9 14.17 -5.05 -2.54
N PHE A 10 15.31 -4.41 -2.28
CA PHE A 10 15.42 -3.30 -1.35
C PHE A 10 16.19 -2.17 -2.03
N SER A 11 15.72 -0.94 -1.89
CA SER A 11 16.44 0.24 -2.36
C SER A 11 16.17 1.44 -1.46
N VAL A 12 17.11 2.37 -1.48
CA VAL A 12 17.03 3.65 -0.77
C VAL A 12 17.41 4.76 -1.73
N VAL A 13 16.55 5.78 -1.85
CA VAL A 13 16.81 6.99 -2.64
C VAL A 13 16.26 8.19 -1.88
N ASP A 14 17.06 9.23 -1.67
CA ASP A 14 16.64 10.48 -1.02
C ASP A 14 15.87 10.26 0.30
N ASP A 15 16.42 9.41 1.19
CA ASP A 15 15.81 9.03 2.47
C ASP A 15 14.44 8.33 2.38
N ILE A 16 14.11 7.81 1.21
CA ILE A 16 12.96 6.93 0.97
C ILE A 16 13.47 5.49 0.89
N PHE A 17 13.00 4.66 1.81
CA PHE A 17 13.34 3.25 1.95
C PHE A 17 12.20 2.43 1.37
N CYS A 18 12.47 1.49 0.46
CA CYS A 18 11.44 0.64 -0.11
C CYS A 18 11.86 -0.82 -0.11
N LEU A 19 11.01 -1.68 0.45
CA LEU A 19 11.02 -3.13 0.30
C LEU A 19 9.93 -3.50 -0.71
N PHE A 20 10.31 -4.28 -1.72
CA PHE A 20 9.39 -4.76 -2.75
C PHE A 20 9.56 -6.28 -2.87
N GLN A 21 8.45 -6.99 -3.05
CA GLN A 21 8.45 -8.41 -3.32
C GLN A 21 7.49 -8.71 -4.46
N GLY A 22 7.95 -9.52 -5.42
CA GLY A 22 7.16 -9.96 -6.57
C GLY A 22 7.74 -9.48 -7.90
N HIS A 23 6.89 -9.18 -8.87
CA HIS A 23 7.26 -8.76 -10.21
C HIS A 23 6.23 -7.79 -10.83
N ILE A 24 6.73 -6.78 -11.54
CA ILE A 24 5.91 -5.82 -12.30
C ILE A 24 5.97 -6.19 -13.78
N GLU A 25 4.84 -6.63 -14.33
CA GLU A 25 4.71 -7.07 -15.72
C GLU A 25 4.83 -5.90 -16.71
N ASN A 26 4.27 -4.74 -16.36
CA ASN A 26 4.30 -3.55 -17.20
C ASN A 26 5.45 -2.58 -16.84
N ILE A 27 6.62 -3.11 -16.44
CA ILE A 27 7.75 -2.28 -15.98
C ILE A 27 8.29 -1.32 -17.05
N ALA A 28 8.30 -1.73 -18.33
CA ALA A 28 8.84 -0.92 -19.43
C ALA A 28 8.06 0.39 -19.66
N PRO A 29 6.72 0.38 -19.81
CA PRO A 29 5.96 1.63 -19.91
C PRO A 29 6.04 2.48 -18.63
N LEU A 30 6.11 1.86 -17.44
CA LEU A 30 6.29 2.61 -16.18
C LEU A 30 7.63 3.33 -16.12
N LYS A 31 8.73 2.69 -16.55
CA LYS A 31 10.04 3.35 -16.68
C LYS A 31 9.97 4.57 -17.59
N GLN A 32 9.26 4.45 -18.73
CA GLN A 32 9.09 5.58 -19.64
C GLN A 32 8.26 6.71 -19.00
N GLN A 33 7.14 6.37 -18.34
CA GLN A 33 6.26 7.33 -17.67
C GLN A 33 6.99 8.12 -16.58
N TYR A 34 7.84 7.45 -15.80
CA TYR A 34 8.60 8.08 -14.71
C TYR A 34 9.98 8.58 -15.13
N GLY A 35 10.37 8.47 -16.41
CA GLY A 35 11.65 8.96 -16.91
C GLY A 35 12.87 8.19 -16.35
N LEU A 36 12.70 6.91 -16.06
CA LEU A 36 13.73 6.06 -15.46
C LEU A 36 14.71 5.51 -16.49
N THR A 37 15.91 5.18 -16.02
CA THR A 37 16.93 4.55 -16.84
C THR A 37 16.53 3.11 -17.20
N LYS A 38 17.16 2.57 -18.26
CA LYS A 38 16.91 1.18 -18.69
C LYS A 38 17.24 0.15 -17.59
N THR A 39 18.20 0.47 -16.72
CA THR A 39 18.66 -0.38 -15.62
C THR A 39 17.80 -0.29 -14.35
N ALA A 40 16.80 0.60 -14.31
CA ALA A 40 15.87 0.64 -13.18
C ALA A 40 15.16 -0.72 -12.99
N ASN A 41 14.78 -1.04 -11.78
CA ASN A 41 14.05 -2.25 -11.43
C ASN A 41 12.71 -1.90 -10.76
N GLU A 42 11.97 -2.89 -10.30
CA GLU A 42 10.63 -2.76 -9.74
C GLU A 42 10.61 -1.82 -8.52
N VAL A 43 11.56 -1.98 -7.60
CA VAL A 43 11.67 -1.09 -6.43
C VAL A 43 11.99 0.36 -6.83
N SER A 44 12.77 0.58 -7.90
CA SER A 44 13.03 1.93 -8.42
C SER A 44 11.75 2.57 -8.97
N VAL A 45 10.89 1.79 -9.64
CA VAL A 45 9.59 2.26 -10.13
C VAL A 45 8.70 2.69 -8.98
N VAL A 46 8.60 1.90 -7.91
CA VAL A 46 7.76 2.22 -6.74
C VAL A 46 8.21 3.51 -6.05
N ILE A 47 9.53 3.68 -5.83
CA ILE A 47 10.09 4.89 -5.22
C ILE A 47 9.75 6.13 -6.05
N GLU A 48 9.94 6.08 -7.37
CA GLU A 48 9.71 7.23 -8.25
C GLU A 48 8.23 7.54 -8.46
N ALA A 49 7.39 6.52 -8.44
CA ALA A 49 5.95 6.69 -8.41
C ALA A 49 5.48 7.38 -7.11
N TYR A 50 6.03 7.00 -5.95
CA TYR A 50 5.77 7.69 -4.68
C TYR A 50 6.25 9.15 -4.69
N ARG A 51 7.46 9.42 -5.18
CA ARG A 51 7.97 10.80 -5.33
C ARG A 51 7.04 11.64 -6.20
N THR A 52 6.53 11.06 -7.29
CA THR A 52 5.55 11.73 -8.15
C THR A 52 4.28 12.10 -7.39
N LEU A 53 3.75 11.22 -6.53
CA LEU A 53 2.59 11.53 -5.67
C LEU A 53 2.90 12.64 -4.67
N ARG A 54 4.07 12.60 -4.05
CA ARG A 54 4.49 13.54 -3.00
C ARG A 54 4.77 14.93 -3.57
N ASP A 55 5.53 14.99 -4.66
CA ASP A 55 6.15 16.22 -5.17
C ASP A 55 5.30 16.90 -6.26
N ARG A 56 4.41 16.16 -6.94
CA ARG A 56 3.61 16.68 -8.06
C ARG A 56 2.11 16.60 -7.75
N GLY A 57 1.57 17.61 -7.06
CA GLY A 57 0.14 17.68 -6.75
C GLY A 57 -0.76 17.86 -7.99
N PRO A 58 -2.10 17.72 -7.88
CA PRO A 58 -2.81 16.67 -7.16
C PRO A 58 -2.84 15.39 -8.01
N TYR A 59 -1.83 14.53 -7.88
CA TYR A 59 -1.86 13.20 -8.49
C TYR A 59 -2.56 12.24 -7.51
N PRO A 60 -3.75 11.69 -7.84
CA PRO A 60 -4.48 10.87 -6.89
C PRO A 60 -3.73 9.55 -6.63
N ALA A 61 -3.45 9.23 -5.36
CA ALA A 61 -2.62 8.09 -4.95
C ALA A 61 -3.09 6.74 -5.51
N ASN A 62 -4.40 6.58 -5.72
CA ASN A 62 -4.98 5.38 -6.32
C ASN A 62 -4.60 5.19 -7.80
N HIS A 63 -4.19 6.23 -8.54
CA HIS A 63 -3.71 6.04 -9.91
C HIS A 63 -2.34 5.36 -9.94
N VAL A 64 -1.43 5.72 -9.04
CA VAL A 64 -0.08 5.15 -9.02
C VAL A 64 -0.09 3.65 -8.78
N VAL A 65 -0.80 3.17 -7.76
CA VAL A 65 -0.83 1.73 -7.47
C VAL A 65 -1.61 0.96 -8.54
N ARG A 66 -2.68 1.56 -9.07
CA ARG A 66 -3.49 0.95 -10.13
C ARG A 66 -2.75 0.83 -11.47
N ASP A 67 -1.78 1.69 -11.73
CA ASP A 67 -0.97 1.63 -12.95
C ASP A 67 0.12 0.53 -12.86
N ILE A 68 0.36 -0.07 -11.69
CA ILE A 68 1.30 -1.18 -11.51
C ILE A 68 0.57 -2.50 -11.77
N ASN A 69 0.91 -3.16 -12.88
CA ASN A 69 0.38 -4.47 -13.22
C ASN A 69 1.40 -5.54 -12.85
N GLY A 70 0.95 -6.55 -12.13
CA GLY A 70 1.77 -7.71 -11.78
C GLY A 70 1.42 -8.24 -10.40
N LYS A 71 2.31 -9.06 -9.88
CA LYS A 71 2.20 -9.75 -8.60
C LYS A 71 3.11 -9.07 -7.62
N PHE A 72 2.60 -8.43 -6.58
CA PHE A 72 3.47 -7.64 -5.72
C PHE A 72 2.91 -7.37 -4.32
N ALA A 73 3.83 -7.18 -3.40
CA ALA A 73 3.63 -6.42 -2.18
C ALA A 73 4.82 -5.47 -1.98
N PHE A 74 4.58 -4.28 -1.43
CA PHE A 74 5.67 -3.37 -1.05
C PHE A 74 5.39 -2.61 0.24
N ILE A 75 6.48 -2.20 0.87
CA ILE A 75 6.50 -1.27 2.00
C ILE A 75 7.49 -0.16 1.65
N LEU A 76 7.02 1.08 1.69
CA LEU A 76 7.83 2.27 1.51
C LEU A 76 7.73 3.14 2.77
N TYR A 77 8.89 3.60 3.25
CA TYR A 77 9.02 4.55 4.35
C TYR A 77 9.81 5.77 3.87
N ASP A 78 9.18 6.94 3.91
CA ASP A 78 9.83 8.23 3.69
C ASP A 78 10.24 8.82 5.04
N ASN A 79 11.55 8.87 5.31
CA ASN A 79 12.09 9.37 6.56
C ASN A 79 11.98 10.90 6.69
N THR A 80 11.87 11.63 5.57
CA THR A 80 11.70 13.09 5.55
C THR A 80 10.31 13.47 6.04
N SER A 81 9.28 12.81 5.50
CA SER A 81 7.87 13.07 5.84
C SER A 81 7.34 12.15 6.96
N LYS A 82 8.18 11.26 7.50
CA LYS A 82 7.80 10.21 8.48
C LYS A 82 6.56 9.42 8.04
N SER A 83 6.47 9.16 6.74
CA SER A 83 5.27 8.58 6.12
C SER A 83 5.50 7.15 5.64
N VAL A 84 4.47 6.32 5.78
CA VAL A 84 4.44 4.94 5.30
C VAL A 84 3.50 4.84 4.11
N PHE A 85 3.90 4.07 3.10
CA PHE A 85 3.08 3.69 1.96
C PHE A 85 3.26 2.19 1.68
N ALA A 86 2.19 1.42 1.82
CA ALA A 86 2.21 -0.03 1.58
C ALA A 86 1.08 -0.42 0.64
N ALA A 87 1.28 -1.44 -0.19
CA ALA A 87 0.24 -1.97 -1.06
C ALA A 87 0.48 -3.44 -1.40
N VAL A 88 -0.61 -4.11 -1.78
CA VAL A 88 -0.64 -5.48 -2.30
C VAL A 88 -1.43 -5.49 -3.60
N ASP A 89 -1.02 -6.32 -4.55
CA ASP A 89 -1.73 -6.52 -5.81
C ASP A 89 -3.21 -6.93 -5.63
N ALA A 90 -3.98 -6.84 -6.72
CA ALA A 90 -5.42 -7.11 -6.76
C ALA A 90 -5.79 -8.55 -6.34
N ASP A 91 -4.91 -9.50 -6.64
CA ASP A 91 -5.15 -10.92 -6.37
C ASP A 91 -4.62 -11.34 -4.99
N GLY A 92 -3.82 -10.50 -4.32
CA GLY A 92 -3.18 -10.85 -3.06
C GLY A 92 -2.12 -11.93 -3.23
N THR A 93 -1.38 -11.89 -4.35
CA THR A 93 -0.51 -13.01 -4.74
C THR A 93 0.70 -13.21 -3.84
N VAL A 94 1.21 -12.15 -3.25
CA VAL A 94 2.28 -12.20 -2.24
C VAL A 94 1.65 -12.24 -0.85
N PRO A 95 1.96 -13.24 0.00
CA PRO A 95 1.54 -13.23 1.39
C PRO A 95 1.96 -11.92 2.06
N PHE A 96 1.01 -11.21 2.67
CA PHE A 96 1.28 -9.94 3.31
C PHE A 96 0.29 -9.70 4.44
N PHE A 97 0.84 -9.45 5.62
CA PHE A 97 0.12 -9.36 6.88
C PHE A 97 0.47 -8.06 7.57
N TRP A 98 -0.48 -7.58 8.35
CA TRP A 98 -0.29 -6.40 9.18
C TRP A 98 -0.91 -6.60 10.56
N GLY A 99 -0.44 -5.83 11.52
CA GLY A 99 -0.98 -5.84 12.87
C GLY A 99 -0.44 -4.69 13.70
N MET A 100 -0.86 -4.67 14.96
CA MET A 100 -0.38 -3.71 15.96
C MET A 100 0.26 -4.49 17.10
N ASP A 101 1.47 -4.11 17.47
CA ASP A 101 2.15 -4.66 18.64
C ASP A 101 1.64 -4.02 19.95
N SER A 102 2.20 -4.45 21.09
CA SER A 102 1.85 -3.94 22.41
C SER A 102 2.18 -2.46 22.63
N ASP A 103 3.06 -1.89 21.80
CA ASP A 103 3.49 -0.50 21.88
C ASP A 103 2.69 0.40 20.91
N ASN A 104 1.66 -0.15 20.26
CA ASN A 104 0.86 0.48 19.21
C ASN A 104 1.67 0.83 17.95
N SER A 105 2.70 0.03 17.65
CA SER A 105 3.45 0.15 16.40
C SER A 105 2.84 -0.73 15.32
N LEU A 106 2.78 -0.19 14.11
CA LEU A 106 2.37 -0.95 12.92
C LEU A 106 3.45 -1.97 12.56
N VAL A 107 3.07 -3.24 12.51
CA VAL A 107 3.93 -4.35 12.06
C VAL A 107 3.45 -4.81 10.70
N LEU A 108 4.37 -4.99 9.75
CA LEU A 108 4.13 -5.49 8.40
C LEU A 108 5.10 -6.63 8.10
N SER A 109 4.62 -7.75 7.56
CA SER A 109 5.47 -8.88 7.15
C SER A 109 4.75 -9.78 6.17
N ASP A 110 5.50 -10.49 5.35
CA ASP A 110 5.02 -11.60 4.53
C ASP A 110 4.95 -12.94 5.28
N ASP A 111 5.41 -12.99 6.53
CA ASP A 111 5.37 -14.15 7.40
C ASP A 111 4.34 -13.98 8.52
N GLU A 112 3.27 -14.77 8.46
CA GLU A 112 2.21 -14.78 9.47
C GLU A 112 2.74 -15.10 10.88
N VAL A 113 3.74 -15.99 10.99
CA VAL A 113 4.31 -16.38 12.29
C VAL A 113 5.01 -15.20 12.93
N VAL A 114 5.71 -14.37 12.14
CA VAL A 114 6.37 -13.16 12.62
C VAL A 114 5.34 -12.14 13.12
N VAL A 115 4.29 -11.87 12.33
CA VAL A 115 3.25 -10.91 12.75
C VAL A 115 2.48 -11.43 13.96
N LYS A 116 2.10 -12.71 14.00
CA LYS A 116 1.40 -13.30 15.15
C LYS A 116 2.25 -13.25 16.42
N LYS A 117 3.57 -13.47 16.31
CA LYS A 117 4.49 -13.35 17.44
C LYS A 117 4.59 -11.92 17.96
N ALA A 118 4.60 -10.91 17.08
CA ALA A 118 4.71 -9.51 17.45
C ALA A 118 3.39 -8.92 17.96
N CYS A 119 2.26 -9.27 17.33
CA CYS A 119 0.97 -8.62 17.50
C CYS A 119 -0.04 -9.45 18.30
N GLY A 120 0.26 -10.71 18.64
CA GLY A 120 -0.66 -11.61 19.33
C GLY A 120 -1.96 -11.82 18.55
N LYS A 121 -3.09 -11.37 19.13
CA LYS A 121 -4.43 -11.41 18.52
C LYS A 121 -4.83 -10.07 17.89
N SER A 122 -3.87 -9.27 17.44
CA SER A 122 -4.11 -7.99 16.76
C SER A 122 -3.43 -7.96 15.40
N PHE A 123 -3.75 -8.95 14.55
CA PHE A 123 -3.24 -9.08 13.19
C PHE A 123 -4.31 -9.57 12.21
N ALA A 124 -4.07 -9.30 10.93
CA ALA A 124 -4.87 -9.84 9.84
C ALA A 124 -4.02 -9.90 8.56
N PRO A 125 -4.50 -10.60 7.51
CA PRO A 125 -4.01 -10.37 6.16
C PRO A 125 -4.20 -8.90 5.78
N PHE A 126 -3.22 -8.34 5.07
CA PHE A 126 -3.39 -7.04 4.44
C PHE A 126 -4.42 -7.17 3.30
N PRO A 127 -5.39 -6.26 3.19
CA PRO A 127 -6.44 -6.36 2.16
C PRO A 127 -5.87 -6.31 0.75
N LYS A 128 -6.19 -7.32 -0.07
CA LYS A 128 -5.83 -7.32 -1.50
C LYS A 128 -6.46 -6.13 -2.23
N GLY A 129 -5.83 -5.70 -3.32
CA GLY A 129 -6.36 -4.60 -4.12
C GLY A 129 -6.39 -3.25 -3.39
N CYS A 130 -5.64 -3.15 -2.30
CA CYS A 130 -5.63 -1.98 -1.43
C CYS A 130 -4.21 -1.45 -1.23
N PHE A 131 -4.19 -0.20 -0.79
CA PHE A 131 -2.99 0.46 -0.32
C PHE A 131 -3.29 1.20 0.99
N PHE A 132 -2.25 1.35 1.80
CA PHE A 132 -2.27 2.11 3.05
C PHE A 132 -1.26 3.25 2.96
N THR A 133 -1.69 4.44 3.36
CA THR A 133 -0.81 5.59 3.59
C THR A 133 -1.01 6.12 5.00
N SER A 134 0.05 6.47 5.71
CA SER A 134 -0.08 7.02 7.09
C SER A 134 -0.97 8.27 7.16
N SER A 135 -0.99 9.10 6.12
CA SER A 135 -1.83 10.31 6.04
C SER A 135 -3.26 10.06 5.54
N GLY A 136 -3.47 9.02 4.72
CA GLY A 136 -4.73 8.79 4.01
C GLY A 136 -5.47 7.50 4.39
N GLY A 137 -4.94 6.74 5.34
CA GLY A 137 -5.47 5.46 5.76
C GLY A 137 -5.45 4.39 4.66
N LEU A 138 -6.23 3.33 4.90
CA LEU A 138 -6.42 2.20 4.00
C LEU A 138 -7.48 2.53 2.93
N ARG A 139 -7.18 2.27 1.66
CA ARG A 139 -8.07 2.51 0.51
C ARG A 139 -7.91 1.42 -0.54
N SER A 140 -9.00 1.12 -1.25
CA SER A 140 -8.93 0.27 -2.45
C SER A 140 -8.45 1.09 -3.65
N PHE A 141 -7.48 0.58 -4.40
CA PHE A 141 -7.11 1.14 -5.70
C PHE A 141 -7.92 0.51 -6.85
N GLU A 142 -8.44 -0.70 -6.65
CA GLU A 142 -9.37 -1.36 -7.58
C GLU A 142 -10.73 -0.64 -7.61
N PHE A 143 -11.24 -0.27 -6.43
CA PHE A 143 -12.55 0.34 -6.25
C PHE A 143 -12.44 1.67 -5.49
N PRO A 144 -11.84 2.72 -6.08
CA PRO A 144 -11.50 3.96 -5.37
C PRO A 144 -12.72 4.74 -4.84
N GLN A 145 -13.90 4.53 -5.44
CA GLN A 145 -15.16 5.17 -5.06
C GLN A 145 -15.98 4.34 -4.06
N LYS A 146 -15.47 3.19 -3.62
CA LYS A 146 -16.12 2.33 -2.64
C LYS A 146 -15.48 2.50 -1.26
N GLU A 147 -16.27 2.24 -0.24
CA GLU A 147 -15.83 2.16 1.14
C GLU A 147 -15.33 0.75 1.45
N LEU A 148 -14.47 0.66 2.47
CA LEU A 148 -13.99 -0.61 3.00
C LEU A 148 -14.70 -0.88 4.32
N LYS A 149 -15.26 -2.08 4.45
CA LYS A 149 -15.94 -2.55 5.66
C LYS A 149 -15.04 -3.54 6.39
N ALA A 150 -14.86 -3.30 7.68
CA ALA A 150 -14.15 -4.22 8.57
C ALA A 150 -15.03 -5.43 8.92
N THR A 151 -14.45 -6.62 8.85
CA THR A 151 -15.06 -7.86 9.31
C THR A 151 -14.07 -8.60 10.21
N PRO A 152 -14.53 -9.27 11.29
CA PRO A 152 -13.63 -10.04 12.15
C PRO A 152 -12.79 -11.04 11.36
N TRP A 153 -11.48 -10.98 11.55
CA TRP A 153 -10.55 -11.97 11.02
C TRP A 153 -10.42 -13.12 12.01
N VAL A 154 -10.60 -14.35 11.51
CA VAL A 154 -10.47 -15.58 12.27
C VAL A 154 -9.25 -16.33 11.73
N ASP A 155 -8.33 -16.68 12.61
CA ASP A 155 -7.11 -17.40 12.22
C ASP A 155 -7.39 -18.90 11.95
N SER A 156 -6.34 -19.63 11.56
CA SER A 156 -6.42 -21.06 11.28
C SER A 156 -6.83 -21.92 12.49
N LEU A 157 -6.76 -21.39 13.71
CA LEU A 157 -7.15 -22.05 14.95
C LEU A 157 -8.60 -21.72 15.36
N GLY A 158 -9.30 -20.88 14.59
CA GLY A 158 -10.66 -20.44 14.91
C GLY A 158 -10.70 -19.26 15.89
N GLU A 159 -9.57 -18.63 16.20
CA GLU A 159 -9.53 -17.48 17.10
C GLU A 159 -9.74 -16.17 16.36
N VAL A 160 -10.56 -15.27 16.93
CA VAL A 160 -10.71 -13.90 16.43
C VAL A 160 -9.44 -13.11 16.75
N CYS A 161 -8.71 -12.67 15.72
CA CYS A 161 -7.38 -12.07 15.83
C CYS A 161 -7.27 -10.64 15.28
N GLY A 162 -8.33 -10.07 14.73
CA GLY A 162 -8.28 -8.72 14.17
C GLY A 162 -9.44 -8.45 13.24
N SER A 163 -9.22 -7.57 12.26
CA SER A 163 -10.19 -7.29 11.20
C SER A 163 -9.53 -7.41 9.84
N ILE A 164 -10.19 -8.09 8.91
CA ILE A 164 -9.93 -7.96 7.48
C ILE A 164 -10.90 -6.91 6.91
N PHE A 165 -10.43 -6.15 5.92
CA PHE A 165 -11.23 -5.13 5.27
C PHE A 165 -11.63 -5.58 3.88
N MET A 166 -12.91 -5.46 3.55
CA MET A 166 -13.45 -5.83 2.24
C MET A 166 -14.21 -4.66 1.63
N VAL A 167 -14.29 -4.60 0.31
CA VAL A 167 -15.05 -3.57 -0.41
C VAL A 167 -16.53 -3.73 -0.11
N ASP A 168 -17.18 -2.66 0.30
CA ASP A 168 -18.64 -2.61 0.39
C ASP A 168 -19.21 -2.31 -1.01
N GLU A 169 -19.74 -3.34 -1.66
CA GLU A 169 -20.31 -3.26 -3.00
C GLU A 169 -21.49 -2.29 -3.10
N HIS A 170 -22.21 -2.03 -2.01
CA HIS A 170 -23.37 -1.15 -1.99
C HIS A 170 -23.00 0.30 -1.64
N SER A 171 -21.81 0.53 -1.06
CA SER A 171 -21.32 1.86 -0.77
C SER A 171 -21.03 2.67 -2.05
N ARG A 172 -21.12 3.99 -1.94
CA ARG A 172 -20.56 4.92 -2.93
C ARG A 172 -20.10 6.16 -2.17
N LYS A 173 -18.80 6.46 -2.24
CA LYS A 173 -18.28 7.71 -1.69
C LYS A 173 -18.92 8.87 -2.45
N GLU A 174 -19.54 9.78 -1.72
CA GLU A 174 -20.06 11.01 -2.32
C GLU A 174 -18.89 11.83 -2.85
N THR A 175 -18.80 11.99 -4.17
CA THR A 175 -17.89 12.95 -4.81
C THR A 175 -18.52 14.35 -4.76
N GLY A 176 -18.88 14.82 -3.57
CA GLY A 176 -19.26 16.21 -3.39
C GLY A 176 -18.01 17.05 -3.40
N MET A 177 -17.77 17.87 -4.44
CA MET A 177 -16.77 18.94 -4.35
C MET A 177 -17.10 19.77 -3.12
N PRO A 178 -16.22 19.86 -2.10
CA PRO A 178 -16.38 20.89 -1.10
C PRO A 178 -16.30 22.21 -1.86
N ARG A 179 -17.34 23.06 -1.76
CA ARG A 179 -17.24 24.45 -2.22
C ARG A 179 -16.29 25.18 -1.28
N VAL A 180 -14.99 24.98 -1.49
CA VAL A 180 -13.95 25.73 -0.81
C VAL A 180 -13.84 27.10 -1.47
N GLY A 181 -14.23 28.13 -0.74
CA GLY A 181 -13.97 29.52 -1.14
C GLY A 181 -12.47 29.77 -1.26
N SER A 182 -12.10 30.79 -2.03
CA SER A 182 -10.73 31.21 -2.38
C SER A 182 -9.79 31.51 -1.20
N ALA A 183 -10.25 31.36 0.05
CA ALA A 183 -9.46 31.51 1.27
C ALA A 183 -8.93 30.17 1.84
N SER A 184 -9.15 29.04 1.16
CA SER A 184 -8.74 27.73 1.67
C SER A 184 -7.24 27.53 1.45
N ASN A 185 -6.47 27.90 2.46
CA ASN A 185 -5.03 27.73 2.50
C ASN A 185 -4.68 26.31 2.96
N TRP A 186 -4.42 25.42 2.00
CA TRP A 186 -4.09 24.00 2.21
C TRP A 186 -2.71 23.77 2.88
N SER A 187 -1.96 24.82 3.21
CA SER A 187 -0.66 24.72 3.90
C SER A 187 -0.74 24.51 5.42
N THR A 188 -1.95 24.45 6.00
CA THR A 188 -2.14 24.38 7.46
C THR A 188 -2.38 22.95 8.00
N GLN A 189 -2.05 21.92 7.23
CA GLN A 189 -2.27 20.52 7.60
C GLN A 189 -0.97 19.69 7.79
N PHE A 190 0.08 20.35 8.28
CA PHE A 190 1.29 19.70 8.82
C PHE A 190 1.58 20.24 10.22
#